data_AF-A0A945UGR0-F1
#
_entry.id   AF-A0A945UGR0-F1
#
_cell.length_a   1.000
_cell.length_b   1.000
_cell.length_c   1.000
_cell.angle_alpha   90.00
_cell.angle_beta   90.00
_cell.angle_gamma   90.00
#
_symmetry.space_group_name_H-M   'P 1'
#
loop_
_entity.id
_entity.type
_entity.pdbx_description
1 polymer ?
#
loop_
_entity_poly.entity_id
_entity_poly.type
_entity_poly.pdbx_seq_one_letter_code
_entity_poly.pdbx_strand_id
1 'polypeptide(L)'
;MGAYLVLYPKVHVNMLIFLVVFITTVRIPAIFMLIYWLDIQFLGGLNSIGNDVCGVAFWAHIGVFVAGMMLAWVFVPQDLLRQHRYYGWQARAQIDT
;
A
#
# COMPACT_ATOMS: atom_id res chain seq x y z
N MET A 1 -5.19 -3.84 0.62
CA MET A 1 -4.06 -2.91 0.45
C MET A 1 -4.52 -1.52 0.00
N GLY A 2 -5.35 -1.37 -1.04
CA GLY A 2 -5.75 -0.06 -1.57
C GLY A 2 -6.32 0.95 -0.55
N ALA A 3 -7.22 0.51 0.33
CA ALA A 3 -7.75 1.36 1.41
C ALA A 3 -6.63 1.98 2.30
N TYR A 4 -5.56 1.22 2.54
CA TYR A 4 -4.44 1.62 3.38
C TYR A 4 -3.61 2.74 2.74
N LEU A 5 -3.55 2.80 1.40
CA LEU A 5 -2.92 3.91 0.67
C LEU A 5 -3.64 5.24 0.96
N VAL A 6 -4.97 5.21 1.00
CA VAL A 6 -5.81 6.38 1.23
C VAL A 6 -5.75 6.82 2.69
N LEU A 7 -5.80 5.86 3.62
CA LEU A 7 -5.89 6.10 5.06
C LEU A 7 -4.54 6.44 5.71
N TYR A 8 -3.46 5.78 5.32
CA TYR A 8 -2.16 5.83 6.02
C TYR A 8 -0.97 5.95 5.07
N PRO A 9 -0.94 6.96 4.18
CA PRO A 9 0.10 7.08 3.14
C PRO A 9 1.53 7.20 3.70
N LYS A 10 1.68 7.72 4.92
CA LYS A 10 2.98 8.04 5.54
C LYS A 10 3.38 7.14 6.69
N VAL A 11 2.58 6.12 7.01
CA VAL A 11 2.98 5.15 8.02
C VAL A 11 4.17 4.37 7.48
N HIS A 12 5.22 4.28 8.28
CA HIS A 12 6.42 3.53 7.90
C HIS A 12 6.14 2.05 8.10
N VAL A 13 6.28 1.27 7.03
CA VAL A 13 6.18 -0.17 7.09
C VAL A 13 7.60 -0.72 7.15
N ASN A 14 7.83 -1.64 8.09
CA ASN A 14 9.08 -2.38 8.14
C ASN A 14 9.06 -3.40 7.00
N MET A 15 9.81 -3.15 5.93
CA MET A 15 10.03 -4.15 4.90
C MET A 15 11.24 -5.00 5.26
N LEU A 16 10.99 -6.30 5.35
CA LEU A 16 12.05 -7.29 5.44
C LEU A 16 12.57 -7.54 4.02
N ILE A 17 13.77 -7.05 3.73
CA ILE A 17 14.42 -7.30 2.44
C ILE A 17 15.43 -8.42 2.67
N PHE A 18 15.21 -9.55 2.00
CA PHE A 18 16.19 -10.63 1.92
C PHE A 18 17.17 -10.31 0.79
N LEU A 19 18.32 -9.71 1.12
CA LEU A 19 19.50 -9.89 0.28
C LEU A 19 20.08 -11.25 0.64
N VAL A 20 20.43 -12.06 -0.35
CA VAL A 20 20.85 -13.48 -0.24
C VAL A 20 21.82 -13.80 0.92
N VAL A 21 22.58 -12.82 1.42
CA VAL A 21 23.51 -12.95 2.57
C VAL A 21 23.16 -12.04 3.76
N PHE A 22 22.31 -11.03 3.59
CA PHE A 22 21.95 -10.04 4.62
C PHE A 22 20.44 -9.86 4.75
N ILE A 23 19.90 -10.20 5.92
CA ILE A 23 18.52 -9.89 6.29
C ILE A 23 18.52 -8.47 6.87
N THR A 24 18.08 -7.50 6.07
CA THR A 24 17.98 -6.11 6.50
C THR A 24 16.53 -5.66 6.56
N THR A 25 16.13 -5.07 7.68
CA THR A 25 14.80 -4.46 7.83
C THR A 25 14.91 -2.98 7.51
N VAL A 26 14.28 -2.55 6.42
CA VAL A 26 14.26 -1.14 6.01
C VAL A 26 12.89 -0.53 6.32
N ARG A 27 12.90 0.63 6.96
CA ARG A 27 11.69 1.43 7.22
C ARG A 27 11.40 2.31 6.02
N ILE A 28 10.41 1.93 5.23
CA ILE A 28 10.02 2.66 4.02
C ILE A 28 8.55 3.12 4.19
N PRO A 29 8.19 4.34 3.73
CA PRO A 29 6.79 4.77 3.74
C PRO A 29 5.90 3.78 2.98
N ALA A 30 4.72 3.49 3.53
CA ALA A 30 3.75 2.54 2.96
C ALA A 30 3.47 2.81 1.47
N ILE A 31 3.37 4.08 1.06
CA ILE A 31 3.16 4.48 -0.34
C ILE A 31 4.12 3.78 -1.30
N PHE A 32 5.43 3.77 -1.01
CA PHE A 32 6.41 3.22 -1.93
C PHE A 32 6.26 1.71 -2.07
N MET A 33 5.98 1.02 -0.97
CA MET A 33 5.73 -0.41 -1.00
C MET A 33 4.46 -0.72 -1.79
N LEU A 34 3.37 0.03 -1.57
CA LEU A 34 2.11 -0.20 -2.27
C LEU A 34 2.20 0.07 -3.78
N ILE A 35 2.95 1.11 -4.19
CA ILE A 35 3.22 1.37 -5.61
C ILE A 35 4.06 0.24 -6.21
N TYR A 36 5.17 -0.13 -5.56
CA TYR A 36 6.01 -1.25 -5.98
C TYR A 36 5.21 -2.55 -6.12
N TRP A 37 4.34 -2.84 -5.15
CA TRP A 37 3.49 -4.03 -5.17
C TRP A 37 2.46 -3.97 -6.30
N LEU A 38 1.89 -2.80 -6.62
CA LEU A 38 0.99 -2.65 -7.75
C LEU A 38 1.74 -2.78 -9.09
N ASP A 39 2.96 -2.24 -9.19
CA ASP A 39 3.79 -2.29 -10.39
C ASP A 39 4.14 -3.73 -10.78
N ILE A 40 4.52 -4.58 -9.81
CA ILE A 40 4.79 -6.00 -10.10
C ILE A 40 3.53 -6.74 -10.58
N GLN A 41 2.35 -6.39 -10.05
CA GLN A 41 1.09 -6.97 -10.51
C GLN A 41 0.74 -6.50 -11.93
N PHE A 42 1.00 -5.22 -12.24
CA PHE A 42 0.77 -4.64 -13.56
C PHE A 42 1.70 -5.24 -14.62
N LEU A 43 3.00 -5.35 -14.31
CA LEU A 43 3.99 -5.99 -15.18
C LEU A 43 3.70 -7.48 -15.37
N GLY A 44 3.29 -8.19 -14.32
CA GLY A 44 2.86 -9.59 -14.41
C GLY A 44 1.61 -9.78 -15.27
N GLY A 45 0.63 -8.86 -15.14
CA GLY A 45 -0.56 -8.82 -15.98
C GLY A 45 -0.24 -8.55 -17.45
N LEU A 46 0.64 -7.60 -17.75
CA LEU A 46 1.12 -7.31 -19.11
C LEU A 46 1.83 -8.51 -19.76
N ASN A 47 2.72 -9.18 -19.01
CA ASN A 47 3.41 -10.38 -19.51
C ASN A 47 2.47 -11.58 -19.69
N SER A 48 1.28 -11.57 -19.09
CA SER A 48 0.28 -12.61 -19.23
C SER A 48 -0.67 -12.43 -20.42
N ILE A 49 -0.58 -11.31 -21.15
CA ILE A 49 -1.42 -11.06 -22.34
C ILE A 49 -1.06 -12.10 -23.41
N GLY A 50 -1.92 -13.11 -23.59
CA GLY A 50 -1.71 -14.27 -24.46
C GLY A 50 -1.53 -15.61 -23.74
N ASN A 51 -1.50 -15.63 -22.40
CA ASN A 51 -1.52 -16.83 -21.57
C ASN A 51 -2.67 -16.75 -20.54
N ASP A 52 -3.82 -17.32 -20.87
CA ASP A 52 -5.09 -17.14 -20.14
C ASP A 52 -5.09 -17.66 -18.70
N VAL A 53 -4.19 -18.60 -18.36
CA VAL A 53 -4.22 -19.28 -17.05
C VAL A 53 -3.66 -18.41 -15.91
N CYS A 54 -2.68 -17.53 -16.18
CA CYS A 54 -2.03 -16.73 -15.14
C CYS A 54 -2.49 -15.27 -15.11
N GLY A 55 -3.08 -14.75 -16.19
CA GLY A 55 -3.43 -13.33 -16.28
C GLY A 55 -4.54 -12.88 -15.34
N VAL A 56 -5.56 -13.71 -15.16
CA VAL A 56 -6.72 -13.38 -14.31
C VAL A 56 -6.29 -13.06 -12.87
N ALA A 57 -5.27 -13.75 -12.35
CA ALA A 57 -4.76 -13.50 -11.00
C ALA A 57 -4.21 -12.07 -10.88
N PHE A 58 -3.40 -11.60 -11.83
CA PHE A 58 -2.84 -10.25 -11.80
C PHE A 58 -3.93 -9.17 -11.88
N TRP A 59 -4.89 -9.33 -12.79
CA TRP A 59 -6.01 -8.41 -12.94
C TRP A 59 -6.92 -8.37 -11.71
N ALA A 60 -7.17 -9.51 -11.04
CA ALA A 60 -7.94 -9.57 -9.80
C ALA A 60 -7.27 -8.78 -8.67
N HIS A 61 -5.94 -8.84 -8.56
CA HIS A 61 -5.19 -8.08 -7.54
C HIS A 61 -5.27 -6.57 -7.78
N ILE A 62 -5.17 -6.14 -9.04
CA ILE A 62 -5.36 -4.73 -9.42
C ILE A 62 -6.81 -4.30 -9.11
N GLY A 63 -7.78 -5.14 -9.47
CA GLY A 63 -9.21 -4.88 -9.21
C GLY A 63 -9.53 -4.70 -7.74
N VAL A 64 -9.09 -5.61 -6.87
CA VAL A 64 -9.26 -5.49 -5.40
C VAL A 64 -8.51 -4.29 -4.83
N PHE A 65 -7.35 -3.92 -5.38
CA PHE A 65 -6.64 -2.73 -4.97
C PHE A 65 -7.45 -1.46 -5.24
N VAL A 66 -7.96 -1.31 -6.46
CA VAL A 66 -8.79 -0.16 -6.87
C VAL A 66 -10.12 -0.14 -6.12
N ALA A 67 -10.81 -1.27 -6.04
CA ALA A 67 -12.05 -1.39 -5.29
C ALA A 67 -11.85 -1.01 -3.82
N GLY A 68 -10.74 -1.44 -3.20
CA GLY A 68 -10.39 -1.07 -1.84
C GLY A 68 -10.14 0.43 -1.65
N MET A 69 -9.51 1.12 -2.63
CA MET A 69 -9.35 2.58 -2.60
C MET A 69 -10.70 3.29 -2.69
N MET A 70 -11.55 2.87 -3.62
CA MET A 70 -12.88 3.46 -3.81
C MET A 70 -13.76 3.26 -2.56
N LEU A 71 -13.74 2.06 -1.99
CA LEU A 71 -14.52 1.74 -0.79
C LEU A 71 -14.07 2.58 0.40
N ALA A 72 -12.75 2.76 0.59
CA ALA A 72 -12.23 3.64 1.64
C ALA A 72 -12.65 5.09 1.43
N TRP A 73 -12.66 5.56 0.17
CA TRP A 73 -13.08 6.93 -0.13
C TRP A 73 -14.57 7.17 0.14
N VAL A 74 -15.43 6.19 -0.16
CA VAL A 74 -16.89 6.29 0.05
C VAL A 74 -17.28 6.11 1.52
N PHE A 75 -16.70 5.12 2.20
CA PHE A 75 -17.17 4.71 3.53
C PHE A 75 -16.41 5.32 4.69
N VAL A 76 -15.23 5.91 4.48
CA VAL A 76 -14.49 6.50 5.59
C VAL A 76 -14.89 7.97 5.76
N PRO A 77 -15.53 8.35 6.88
CA PRO A 77 -15.86 9.73 7.16
C PRO A 77 -14.56 10.53 7.30
N GLN A 78 -14.34 11.46 6.38
CA GLN A 78 -13.12 12.26 6.30
C GLN A 78 -12.91 13.11 7.57
N ASP A 79 -14.01 13.41 8.27
CA ASP A 79 -14.03 14.20 9.50
C ASP A 79 -13.45 13.45 10.70
N LEU A 80 -13.64 12.12 10.77
CA LEU A 80 -13.08 11.28 11.82
C LEU A 80 -11.59 10.99 11.60
N LEU A 81 -11.16 10.91 10.33
CA LEU A 81 -9.74 10.78 10.01
C LEU A 81 -8.96 12.03 10.39
N ARG A 82 -9.50 13.24 10.12
CA ARG A 82 -8.86 14.50 10.52
C ARG A 82 -8.69 14.65 12.04
N GLN A 83 -9.53 14.00 12.84
CA GLN A 83 -9.43 14.01 14.30
C GLN A 83 -8.44 12.97 14.85
N HIS A 84 -8.09 11.94 14.07
CA HIS A 84 -7.16 10.91 14.52
C HIS A 84 -5.74 11.49 14.59
N ARG A 85 -5.14 11.54 15.80
CA ARG A 85 -3.82 12.15 16.09
C ARG A 85 -2.66 11.65 15.21
N TYR A 86 -2.84 10.53 14.51
CA TYR A 86 -1.87 9.90 13.62
C TYR A 86 -2.19 10.09 12.12
N TYR A 87 -3.24 10.83 11.76
CA TYR A 87 -3.61 11.12 10.37
C TYR A 87 -3.02 12.47 9.92
N GLY A 88 -2.23 12.47 8.85
CA GLY A 88 -1.65 13.68 8.25
C GLY A 88 -0.15 13.93 8.54
N TRP A 89 0.41 14.94 7.86
CA TRP A 89 1.84 15.31 7.87
C TRP A 89 2.37 15.90 9.19
N GLN A 90 1.54 15.98 10.24
CA GLN A 90 1.83 16.70 11.49
C GLN A 90 1.91 15.79 12.73
N ALA A 91 2.25 14.50 12.58
CA ALA A 91 2.58 13.64 13.72
C ALA A 91 3.83 14.17 14.42
N ARG A 92 3.61 15.17 15.27
CA ARG A 92 4.61 15.89 16.04
C ARG A 92 5.11 14.90 17.07
N ALA A 93 6.43 14.74 17.08
CA ALA A 93 7.17 14.11 18.16
C ALA A 93 6.60 14.56 19.50
N GLN A 94 5.86 13.66 20.15
CA GLN A 94 5.44 13.80 21.53
C GLN A 94 5.91 12.54 22.25
N ILE A 95 7.22 12.34 22.18
CA ILE A 95 7.99 11.46 23.05
C ILE A 95 9.06 12.43 23.57
N ASP A 96 8.75 13.12 24.67
CA ASP A 96 9.72 13.79 25.56
C ASP A 96 8.90 14.34 26.74
N THR A 97 8.60 13.44 27.68
CA THR A 97 8.30 13.73 29.09
C THR A 97 9.01 12.69 29.93
#